data_AF-A0A353PF18-F1
#
_entry.id   AF-A0A353PF18-F1
#
_cell.length_a   1.000
_cell.length_b   1.000
_cell.length_c   1.000
_cell.angle_alpha   90.00
_cell.angle_beta   90.00
_cell.angle_gamma   90.00
#
_symmetry.space_group_name_H-M   'P 1'
#
loop_
_entity.id
_entity.type
_entity.pdbx_description
1 polymer ?
#
loop_
_entity_poly.entity_id
_entity_poly.type
_entity_poly.pdbx_seq_one_letter_code
_entity_poly.pdbx_strand_id
1 'polypeptide(L)'
;KKEGESGRRKLTQYTRYGTVVLASFQAIGASVALQNQGVNAVQGPLFVVIAATSLVAGTMFLVWLGEQVTERGIGNGISMIIFAGIVAGLPSAVGGTLQLVRNGEMNPLFAVVILALAFAVIAGVVFVERGQRRIPVHYAKRQQGRRLFAAQTTHLPLKLNMAG
;
A
#
# COMPACT_ATOMS: atom_id res chain seq x y z
N LYS A 1 -8.02 6.14 -22.21
CA LYS A 1 -7.71 4.70 -21.96
C LYS A 1 -7.35 3.89 -23.21
N LYS A 2 -7.57 4.38 -24.44
CA LYS A 2 -7.27 3.65 -25.71
C LYS A 2 -6.00 4.11 -26.44
N GLU A 3 -5.20 5.03 -25.88
CA GLU A 3 -3.99 5.57 -26.54
C GLU A 3 -2.70 4.76 -26.27
N GLY A 4 -2.79 3.58 -25.65
CA GLY A 4 -1.60 2.77 -25.32
C GLY A 4 -0.68 3.46 -24.30
N GLU A 5 0.64 3.40 -24.53
CA GLU A 5 1.64 3.97 -23.61
C GLU A 5 1.57 5.50 -23.50
N SER A 6 1.26 6.21 -24.59
CA SER A 6 1.17 7.68 -24.58
C SER A 6 0.02 8.16 -23.68
N GLY A 7 -1.10 7.44 -23.69
CA GLY A 7 -2.22 7.71 -22.78
C GLY A 7 -1.89 7.44 -21.31
N ARG A 8 -1.08 6.41 -21.01
CA ARG A 8 -0.59 6.16 -19.64
C ARG A 8 0.31 7.30 -19.17
N ARG A 9 1.23 7.76 -20.02
CA ARG A 9 2.12 8.91 -19.70
C ARG A 9 1.33 10.19 -19.41
N LYS A 10 0.33 10.53 -20.24
CA LYS A 10 -0.55 11.69 -19.99
C LYS A 10 -1.31 11.56 -18.67
N LEU A 11 -1.87 10.39 -18.38
CA LEU A 11 -2.59 10.16 -17.13
C LEU A 11 -1.65 10.35 -15.93
N THR A 12 -0.45 9.77 -15.98
CA THR A 12 0.56 9.93 -14.93
C THR A 12 0.94 11.40 -14.71
N GLN A 13 1.04 12.21 -15.78
CA GLN A 13 1.29 13.65 -15.65
C GLN A 13 0.15 14.37 -14.91
N TYR A 14 -1.10 14.11 -15.28
CA TYR A 14 -2.26 14.68 -14.57
C TYR A 14 -2.32 14.23 -13.11
N THR A 15 -2.06 12.95 -12.84
CA THR A 15 -1.99 12.43 -11.47
C THR A 15 -0.88 13.12 -10.69
N ARG A 16 0.28 13.41 -11.29
CA ARG A 16 1.36 14.16 -10.64
C ARG A 16 0.94 15.56 -10.25
N TYR A 17 0.34 16.32 -11.17
CA TYR A 17 -0.15 17.66 -10.85
C TYR A 17 -1.25 17.65 -9.79
N GLY A 18 -2.18 16.70 -9.88
CA GLY A 18 -3.20 16.51 -8.84
C GLY A 18 -2.59 16.18 -7.48
N THR A 19 -1.56 15.32 -7.45
CA THR A 19 -0.85 14.95 -6.22
C THR A 19 -0.17 16.14 -5.57
N VAL A 20 0.47 17.03 -6.35
CA VAL A 20 1.09 18.26 -5.81
C VAL A 20 0.04 19.13 -5.13
N VAL A 21 -1.10 19.38 -5.78
CA VAL A 21 -2.18 20.22 -5.21
C VAL A 21 -2.73 19.61 -3.92
N LEU A 22 -3.00 18.30 -3.93
CA LEU A 22 -3.48 17.59 -2.75
C LEU A 22 -2.45 17.61 -1.60
N ALA A 23 -1.18 17.37 -1.91
CA ALA A 23 -0.10 17.41 -0.93
C ALA A 23 0.07 18.82 -0.36
N SER A 24 -0.03 19.87 -1.17
CA SER A 24 0.04 21.25 -0.68
C SER A 24 -1.10 21.56 0.30
N PHE A 25 -2.32 21.17 -0.02
CA PHE A 25 -3.46 21.37 0.87
C PHE A 25 -3.29 20.62 2.21
N GLN A 26 -2.89 19.35 2.15
CA GLN A 26 -2.65 18.54 3.35
C GLN A 26 -1.46 19.06 4.17
N ALA A 27 -0.38 19.49 3.53
CA ALA A 27 0.81 20.00 4.18
C ALA A 27 0.54 21.30 4.95
N ILE A 28 -0.30 22.19 4.41
CA ILE A 28 -0.74 23.41 5.13
C ILE A 28 -1.53 23.01 6.38
N GLY A 29 -2.51 22.11 6.25
CA GLY A 29 -3.31 21.64 7.39
C GLY A 29 -2.45 20.98 8.48
N ALA A 30 -1.52 20.11 8.07
CA ALA A 30 -0.58 19.46 8.98
C ALA A 30 0.35 20.47 9.68
N SER A 31 0.84 21.48 8.95
CA SER A 31 1.73 22.50 9.50
C SER A 31 1.02 23.39 10.54
N VAL A 32 -0.25 23.74 10.29
CA VAL A 32 -1.08 24.47 11.27
C VAL A 32 -1.34 23.60 12.51
N ALA A 33 -1.64 22.31 12.33
CA ALA A 33 -1.83 21.40 13.45
C ALA A 33 -0.57 21.27 14.32
N LEU A 34 0.62 21.15 13.71
CA LEU A 34 1.91 21.12 14.42
C LEU A 34 2.18 22.41 15.18
N GLN A 35 1.84 23.56 14.58
CA GLN A 35 1.97 24.86 15.25
C GLN A 35 1.08 24.96 16.50
N ASN A 36 -0.16 24.48 16.41
CA ASN A 36 -1.09 24.47 17.56
C ASN A 36 -0.65 23.52 18.69
N GLN A 37 0.16 22.51 18.37
CA GLN A 37 0.74 21.59 19.36
C GLN A 37 2.03 22.12 20.01
N GLY A 38 2.45 23.35 19.68
CA GLY A 38 3.69 23.94 20.22
C GLY A 38 4.97 23.38 19.62
N VAL A 39 4.89 22.63 18.51
CA VAL A 39 6.04 22.08 17.80
C VAL A 39 6.47 23.07 16.72
N ASN A 40 6.90 24.27 17.12
CA ASN A 40 7.26 25.36 16.20
C ASN A 40 8.69 25.87 16.42
N ALA A 41 9.55 25.67 15.42
CA ALA A 41 10.92 26.23 15.42
C ALA A 41 10.95 27.76 15.21
N VAL A 42 9.90 28.30 14.59
CA VAL A 42 9.70 29.73 14.31
C VAL A 42 8.24 30.08 14.64
N GLN A 43 7.98 31.25 15.20
CA GLN A 43 6.61 31.67 15.53
C GLN A 43 5.91 32.31 14.33
N GLY A 44 4.60 32.09 14.21
CA GLY A 44 3.75 32.76 13.23
C GLY A 44 3.64 32.09 11.86
N PRO A 45 3.07 32.77 10.85
CA PRO A 45 2.72 32.19 9.55
C PRO A 45 3.94 31.71 8.75
N LEU A 46 5.14 32.22 9.07
CA LEU A 46 6.38 31.80 8.42
C LEU A 46 6.70 30.32 8.65
N PHE A 47 6.36 29.77 9.83
CA PHE A 47 6.52 28.35 10.11
C PHE A 47 5.65 27.49 9.20
N VAL A 48 4.39 27.89 8.99
CA VAL A 48 3.45 27.15 8.15
C VAL A 48 3.96 27.09 6.71
N VAL A 49 4.51 28.18 6.18
CA VAL A 49 5.07 28.21 4.83
C VAL A 49 6.28 27.28 4.73
N ILE A 50 7.25 27.40 5.64
CA ILE A 50 8.47 26.58 5.61
C ILE A 50 8.13 25.10 5.79
N ALA A 51 7.34 24.76 6.81
CA ALA A 51 6.94 23.39 7.09
C ALA A 51 6.13 22.79 5.95
N ALA A 52 5.16 23.54 5.39
CA ALA A 52 4.36 23.05 4.27
C ALA A 52 5.21 22.82 3.02
N THR A 53 6.11 23.75 2.66
CA THR A 53 7.01 23.57 1.51
C THR A 53 7.94 22.38 1.72
N SER A 54 8.51 22.19 2.92
CA SER A 54 9.35 21.03 3.24
C SER A 54 8.58 19.71 3.15
N LEU A 55 7.35 19.66 3.67
CA LEU A 55 6.47 18.48 3.61
C LEU A 55 6.08 18.13 2.17
N VAL A 56 5.73 19.14 1.36
CA VAL A 56 5.41 18.94 -0.07
C VAL A 56 6.65 18.45 -0.82
N ALA A 57 7.82 19.07 -0.59
CA ALA A 57 9.07 18.66 -1.23
C ALA A 57 9.44 17.21 -0.87
N GLY A 58 9.35 16.83 0.41
CA GLY A 58 9.60 15.46 0.86
C GLY A 58 8.60 14.47 0.26
N THR A 59 7.31 14.82 0.20
CA THR A 59 6.28 13.97 -0.40
C THR A 59 6.52 13.76 -1.89
N MET A 60 6.85 14.83 -2.64
CA MET A 60 7.16 14.73 -4.06
C MET A 60 8.44 13.94 -4.34
N PHE A 61 9.43 14.04 -3.47
CA PHE A 61 10.63 13.21 -3.51
C PHE A 61 10.27 11.71 -3.35
N LEU A 62 9.40 11.37 -2.39
CA LEU A 62 8.95 9.99 -2.19
C LEU A 62 8.12 9.47 -3.37
N VAL A 63 7.25 10.30 -3.95
CA VAL A 63 6.49 9.93 -5.16
C VAL A 63 7.44 9.63 -6.31
N TRP A 64 8.42 10.50 -6.55
CA TRP A 64 9.44 10.28 -7.58
C TRP A 64 10.24 9.00 -7.33
N LEU A 65 10.66 8.75 -6.08
CA LEU A 65 11.35 7.51 -5.70
C LEU A 65 10.46 6.29 -5.97
N GLY A 66 9.16 6.36 -5.66
CA GLY A 66 8.20 5.30 -5.93
C GLY A 66 8.04 5.00 -7.41
N GLU A 67 8.04 6.04 -8.25
CA GLU A 67 8.05 5.87 -9.72
C GLU A 67 9.35 5.15 -10.16
N GLN A 68 10.52 5.53 -9.64
CA GLN A 68 11.79 4.88 -9.97
C GLN A 68 11.84 3.41 -9.53
N VAL A 69 11.29 3.09 -8.35
CA VAL A 69 11.15 1.69 -7.89
C VAL A 69 10.20 0.91 -8.81
N THR A 70 9.16 1.54 -9.33
CA THR A 70 8.23 0.87 -10.28
C THR A 70 8.90 0.59 -11.63
N GLU A 71 9.75 1.50 -12.11
CA GLU A 71 10.44 1.36 -13.41
C GLU A 71 11.58 0.34 -13.37
N ARG A 72 12.31 0.25 -12.25
CA ARG A 72 13.54 -0.57 -12.14
C ARG A 72 13.41 -1.77 -11.20
N GLY A 73 12.36 -1.81 -10.38
CA GLY A 73 12.16 -2.79 -9.32
C GLY A 73 11.02 -3.76 -9.61
N ILE A 74 10.56 -4.45 -8.55
CA ILE A 74 9.51 -5.46 -8.61
C ILE A 74 8.23 -4.87 -8.01
N GLY A 75 7.14 -4.89 -8.78
CA GLY A 75 5.80 -4.49 -8.31
C GLY A 75 5.53 -2.98 -8.42
N ASN A 76 4.57 -2.49 -7.63
CA ASN A 76 4.21 -1.08 -7.57
C ASN A 76 5.05 -0.37 -6.50
N GLY A 77 5.94 0.52 -6.93
CA GLY A 77 6.88 1.20 -6.04
C GLY A 77 6.24 2.11 -5.02
N ILE A 78 5.10 2.74 -5.33
CA ILE A 78 4.35 3.55 -4.35
C ILE A 78 3.83 2.66 -3.21
N SER A 79 3.25 1.50 -3.55
CA SER A 79 2.78 0.52 -2.55
C SER A 79 3.92 -0.01 -1.69
N MET A 80 5.10 -0.24 -2.29
CA MET A 80 6.29 -0.70 -1.57
C MET A 80 6.81 0.34 -0.56
N ILE A 81 6.76 1.63 -0.90
CA ILE A 81 7.14 2.71 0.03
C ILE A 81 6.19 2.76 1.22
N ILE A 82 4.87 2.68 0.98
CA ILE A 82 3.87 2.67 2.05
C ILE A 82 4.07 1.45 2.96
N PHE A 83 4.28 0.28 2.35
CA PHE A 83 4.56 -0.96 3.08
C PHE A 83 5.82 -0.83 3.94
N ALA A 84 6.93 -0.35 3.37
CA ALA A 84 8.18 -0.16 4.10
C ALA A 84 8.01 0.80 5.29
N GLY A 85 7.23 1.88 5.12
CA GLY A 85 6.92 2.83 6.18
C GLY A 85 6.15 2.20 7.35
N ILE A 86 5.13 1.37 7.06
CA ILE A 86 4.37 0.66 8.10
C ILE A 86 5.26 -0.36 8.82
N VAL A 87 6.02 -1.15 8.07
CA VAL A 87 6.88 -2.20 8.62
C VAL A 87 8.00 -1.62 9.48
N ALA A 88 8.56 -0.46 9.11
CA ALA A 88 9.58 0.22 9.90
C ALA A 88 9.08 0.64 11.29
N GLY A 89 7.78 0.85 11.48
CA GLY A 89 7.17 1.17 12.78
C GLY A 89 6.82 -0.04 13.64
N LEU A 90 6.83 -1.26 13.09
CA LEU A 90 6.47 -2.46 13.85
C LEU A 90 7.44 -2.77 15.01
N PRO A 91 8.78 -2.68 14.84
CA PRO A 91 9.72 -2.95 15.93
C PRO A 91 9.54 -2.00 17.11
N SER A 92 9.32 -0.71 16.85
CA SER A 92 9.10 0.29 17.91
C SER A 92 7.75 0.09 18.60
N ALA A 93 6.70 -0.25 17.86
CA ALA A 93 5.40 -0.58 18.43
C ALA A 93 5.48 -1.81 19.37
N VAL A 94 6.17 -2.87 18.96
CA VAL A 94 6.38 -4.08 19.79
C VAL A 94 7.24 -3.75 21.01
N GLY A 95 8.34 -2.99 20.84
CA GLY A 95 9.20 -2.57 21.95
C GLY A 95 8.47 -1.71 22.97
N GLY A 96 7.68 -0.73 22.52
CA GLY A 96 6.86 0.12 23.40
C GLY A 96 5.80 -0.68 24.15
N THR A 97 5.14 -1.62 23.48
CA THR A 97 4.17 -2.54 24.10
C THR A 97 4.82 -3.38 25.20
N LEU A 98 6.03 -3.89 24.98
CA LEU A 98 6.75 -4.69 25.97
C LEU A 98 7.18 -3.85 27.19
N GLN A 99 7.56 -2.59 26.98
CA GLN A 99 7.85 -1.65 28.06
C GLN A 99 6.61 -1.34 28.90
N LEU A 100 5.45 -1.11 28.27
CA LEU A 100 4.17 -0.89 28.95
C LEU A 100 3.79 -2.07 29.87
N VAL A 101 4.01 -3.31 29.40
CA VAL A 101 3.82 -4.51 30.23
C VAL A 101 4.82 -4.57 31.38
N ARG A 102 6.09 -4.28 31.12
CA ARG A 102 7.16 -4.31 32.13
C ARG A 102 6.96 -3.28 33.24
N ASN A 103 6.44 -2.11 32.88
CA ASN A 103 6.17 -1.01 33.82
C ASN A 103 4.87 -1.22 34.62
N GLY A 104 4.10 -2.28 34.31
CA GLY A 104 2.83 -2.58 34.97
C GLY A 104 1.66 -1.71 34.50
N GLU A 105 1.87 -0.85 33.49
CA GLU A 105 0.83 0.01 32.90
C GLU A 105 -0.15 -0.79 32.04
N MET A 106 0.27 -1.94 31.52
CA MET A 106 -0.57 -2.82 30.71
C MET A 106 -0.59 -4.25 31.24
N ASN A 107 -1.78 -4.84 31.32
CA ASN A 107 -1.96 -6.22 31.73
C ASN A 107 -1.28 -7.17 30.71
N PRO A 108 -0.36 -8.07 31.14
CA PRO A 108 0.28 -9.04 30.26
C PRO A 108 -0.71 -9.88 29.44
N LEU A 109 -1.87 -10.21 30.00
CA LEU A 109 -2.91 -10.98 29.30
C LEU A 109 -3.46 -10.21 28.09
N PHE A 110 -3.66 -8.90 28.23
CA PHE A 110 -4.14 -8.04 27.15
C PHE A 110 -3.13 -7.94 26.00
N ALA A 111 -1.83 -7.87 26.33
CA ALA A 111 -0.76 -7.88 25.34
C ALA A 111 -0.77 -9.17 24.49
N VAL A 112 -0.94 -10.32 25.13
CA VAL A 112 -1.04 -11.62 24.45
C VAL A 112 -2.27 -11.69 23.56
N VAL A 113 -3.41 -11.16 24.00
CA VAL A 113 -4.64 -11.10 23.19
C VAL A 113 -4.46 -10.24 21.94
N ILE A 114 -3.82 -9.07 22.05
CA ILE A 114 -3.52 -8.21 20.89
C ILE A 114 -2.63 -8.95 19.89
N LEU A 115 -1.57 -9.62 20.38
CA LEU A 115 -0.68 -10.42 19.54
C LEU A 115 -1.43 -11.54 18.82
N ALA A 116 -2.25 -12.29 19.56
CA ALA A 116 -3.07 -13.37 18.99
C ALA A 116 -4.06 -12.85 17.94
N LEU A 117 -4.69 -11.70 18.19
CA LEU A 117 -5.60 -11.06 17.24
C LEU A 117 -4.88 -10.60 15.97
N ALA A 118 -3.68 -10.02 16.09
CA ALA A 118 -2.87 -9.63 14.95
C ALA A 118 -2.55 -10.83 14.04
N PHE A 119 -2.12 -11.95 14.63
CA PHE A 119 -1.91 -13.20 13.89
C PHE A 119 -3.20 -13.75 13.26
N ALA A 120 -4.33 -13.69 13.98
CA ALA A 120 -5.61 -14.14 13.46
C ALA A 120 -6.06 -13.31 12.25
N VAL A 121 -5.88 -11.98 12.28
CA VAL A 121 -6.19 -11.10 11.14
C VAL A 121 -5.28 -11.42 9.96
N ILE A 122 -3.97 -11.60 10.17
CA ILE A 122 -3.03 -11.99 9.10
C ILE A 122 -3.46 -13.34 8.49
N ALA A 123 -3.78 -14.33 9.31
CA ALA A 123 -4.26 -15.63 8.84
C ALA A 123 -5.58 -15.51 8.05
N GLY A 124 -6.51 -14.67 8.52
CA GLY A 124 -7.76 -14.39 7.83
C GLY A 124 -7.56 -13.74 6.46
N VAL A 125 -6.69 -12.72 6.37
CA VAL A 125 -6.34 -12.09 5.10
C VAL A 125 -5.72 -13.10 4.14
N VAL A 126 -4.76 -13.91 4.60
CA VAL A 126 -4.12 -14.96 3.77
C VAL A 126 -5.12 -16.01 3.31
N PHE A 127 -6.06 -16.42 4.17
CA PHE A 127 -7.10 -17.38 3.82
C PHE A 127 -8.00 -16.86 2.69
N VAL A 128 -8.44 -15.59 2.80
CA VAL A 128 -9.29 -14.95 1.80
C VAL A 128 -8.52 -14.71 0.49
N GLU A 129 -7.28 -14.23 0.56
CA GLU A 129 -6.38 -14.01 -0.60
C GLU A 129 -6.12 -15.30 -1.39
N ARG A 130 -5.92 -16.43 -0.70
CA ARG A 130 -5.71 -17.74 -1.33
C ARG A 130 -7.00 -18.37 -1.85
N GLY A 131 -8.15 -17.82 -1.49
CA GLY A 131 -9.46 -18.25 -1.98
C GLY A 131 -9.60 -18.02 -3.49
N GLN A 132 -9.58 -19.11 -4.27
CA GLN A 132 -9.85 -19.08 -5.70
C GLN A 132 -10.94 -20.07 -6.08
N ARG A 133 -11.88 -19.62 -6.91
CA ARG A 133 -12.89 -20.45 -7.55
C ARG A 133 -12.32 -21.04 -8.83
N ARG A 134 -12.23 -22.37 -8.90
CA ARG A 134 -11.78 -23.08 -10.12
C ARG A 134 -13.01 -23.39 -10.97
N ILE A 135 -13.15 -22.76 -12.14
CA ILE A 135 -14.20 -23.07 -13.10
C ILE A 135 -13.61 -23.97 -14.20
N PRO A 136 -14.10 -25.20 -14.42
CA PRO A 136 -13.59 -26.07 -15.48
C PRO A 136 -13.94 -25.50 -16.85
N VAL A 137 -12.96 -25.49 -17.75
CA VAL A 137 -13.10 -25.10 -19.15
C VAL A 137 -12.75 -26.30 -20.01
N HIS A 138 -13.68 -26.67 -20.87
CA HIS A 138 -13.48 -27.73 -21.86
C HIS A 138 -13.02 -27.09 -23.17
N TYR A 139 -11.75 -27.27 -23.54
CA TYR A 139 -11.29 -26.85 -24.85
C TYR A 139 -11.90 -27.76 -25.93
N ALA A 140 -12.36 -27.14 -27.02
CA ALA A 140 -12.94 -27.87 -28.13
C ALA A 140 -11.92 -28.85 -28.73
N LYS A 141 -12.35 -30.08 -28.98
CA LYS A 141 -11.53 -31.12 -29.60
C LYS A 141 -11.14 -30.68 -31.01
N ARG A 142 -9.85 -30.70 -31.35
CA ARG A 142 -9.41 -30.66 -32.75
C ARG A 142 -9.34 -32.10 -33.25
N GLN A 143 -10.30 -32.49 -34.09
CA GLN A 143 -10.26 -33.77 -34.78
C GLN A 143 -9.31 -33.63 -35.97
N GLN A 144 -8.22 -34.42 -35.99
CA GLN A 144 -7.34 -34.53 -37.15
C GLN A 144 -7.40 -35.99 -37.63
N GLY A 145 -8.13 -36.24 -38.72
CA GLY A 145 -8.40 -37.58 -39.26
C GLY A 145 -9.40 -38.41 -38.45
N ARG A 146 -9.15 -39.74 -38.35
CA ARG A 146 -10.01 -40.73 -37.63
C ARG A 146 -9.68 -40.88 -36.14
N ARG A 147 -8.72 -40.11 -35.61
CA ARG A 147 -8.30 -40.17 -34.20
C ARG A 147 -8.85 -38.97 -33.44
N LEU A 148 -9.64 -39.25 -32.41
CA LEU A 148 -10.12 -38.25 -31.46
C LEU A 148 -8.98 -37.98 -30.46
N PHE A 149 -8.37 -36.79 -30.49
CA PHE A 149 -7.43 -36.41 -29.43
C PHE A 149 -8.21 -36.17 -28.13
N ALA A 150 -7.64 -36.65 -27.01
CA ALA A 150 -8.26 -36.54 -25.69
C ALA A 150 -8.56 -35.07 -25.36
N ALA A 151 -9.78 -34.78 -24.90
CA ALA A 151 -10.13 -33.44 -24.46
C ALA A 151 -9.33 -33.11 -23.20
N GLN A 152 -8.43 -32.14 -23.29
CA GLN A 152 -7.71 -31.64 -22.13
C GLN A 152 -8.65 -30.74 -21.32
N THR A 153 -9.01 -31.18 -20.12
CA THR A 153 -9.76 -30.36 -19.16
C THR A 153 -8.80 -29.41 -18.47
N THR A 154 -9.02 -28.11 -18.61
CA THR A 154 -8.31 -27.07 -17.85
C THR A 154 -9.30 -26.40 -16.91
N HIS A 155 -8.82 -25.68 -15.90
CA HIS A 155 -9.67 -24.80 -15.09
C HIS A 155 -9.17 -23.36 -15.22
N LEU A 156 -10.10 -22.42 -15.31
CA LEU A 156 -9.81 -21.01 -15.16
C LEU A 156 -9.92 -20.66 -13.66
N PRO A 157 -8.82 -20.29 -12.99
CA PRO A 157 -8.89 -19.81 -11.62
C PRO A 157 -9.42 -18.38 -11.59
N LEU A 158 -10.52 -18.16 -10.88
CA LEU A 158 -11.03 -16.84 -10.54
C LEU A 158 -10.76 -16.60 -9.05
N LYS A 159 -9.82 -15.71 -8.74
CA LYS A 159 -9.57 -15.30 -7.36
C LYS A 159 -10.80 -14.58 -6.80
N LEU A 160 -11.05 -14.72 -5.50
CA LEU A 160 -12.15 -14.03 -4.82
C LEU A 160 -11.97 -12.50 -4.92
N ASN A 161 -10.72 -12.04 -4.79
CA ASN A 161 -10.31 -10.68 -5.05
C ASN A 161 -9.31 -10.69 -6.21
N MET A 162 -9.64 -10.00 -7.30
CA MET A 162 -8.72 -9.83 -8.42
C MET A 162 -7.68 -8.80 -7.98
N ALA A 163 -6.56 -9.30 -7.47
CA ALA A 163 -5.49 -8.52 -6.83
C ALA A 163 -5.20 -7.18 -7.52
N GLY A 164 -5.07 -6.14 -6.69
CA GLY A 164 -4.57 -4.81 -7.02
C GLY A 164 -3.74 -4.26 -5.87
#